data_AF-A0A379S6P9-F1
#
_entry.id   AF-A0A379S6P9-F1
#
_cell.length_a   1.000
_cell.length_b   1.000
_cell.length_c   1.000
_cell.angle_alpha   90.00
_cell.angle_beta   90.00
_cell.angle_gamma   90.00
#
_symmetry.space_group_name_H-M   'P 1'
#
loop_
_entity.id
_entity.type
_entity.pdbx_description
1 polymer ?
#
loop_
_entity_poly.entity_id
_entity_poly.type
_entity_poly.pdbx_seq_one_letter_code
_entity_poly.pdbx_strand_id
1 'polypeptide(L)'
;MMHHYGSVLLPHGGSALVDMTYYENAIHAMWLASQPVCDHLPSGRAYNITNGENRTLRSIVQKLIDELAIDCRIRSVPYPMLDMIARSMERFGKKSAKEPR
;
A
#
# COMPACT_ATOMS: atom_id res chain seq x y z
N MET A 1 -6.08 -7.94 20.41
CA MET A 1 -5.11 -7.27 21.28
C MET A 1 -4.20 -6.44 20.37
N MET A 2 -4.56 -5.17 20.13
CA MET A 2 -3.73 -4.28 19.30
C MET A 2 -2.50 -3.90 20.12
N HIS A 3 -1.34 -4.39 19.71
CA HIS A 3 -0.07 -3.99 20.31
C HIS A 3 0.08 -2.47 20.16
N HIS A 4 0.25 -1.77 21.29
CA HIS A 4 0.61 -0.36 21.32
C HIS A 4 2.03 -0.19 20.75
N TYR A 5 2.16 -0.22 19.43
CA TYR A 5 3.40 0.15 18.77
C TYR A 5 3.52 1.68 18.85
N GLY A 6 4.21 2.18 19.88
CA GLY A 6 4.49 3.61 20.04
C GLY A 6 5.25 4.24 18.87
N SER A 7 5.67 3.45 17.88
CA SER A 7 6.16 3.97 16.60
C SER A 7 5.90 3.05 15.41
N VAL A 8 5.58 3.67 14.26
CA VAL A 8 5.59 3.04 12.94
C VAL A 8 6.93 3.38 12.26
N LEU A 9 7.69 2.36 11.88
CA LEU A 9 8.99 2.51 11.23
C LEU A 9 8.78 2.58 9.71
N LEU A 10 9.20 3.67 9.08
CA LEU A 10 9.13 3.83 7.63
C LEU A 10 10.53 4.08 7.04
N PRO A 11 10.86 3.49 5.87
CA PRO A 11 12.09 3.79 5.15
C PRO A 11 12.10 5.26 4.76
N HIS A 12 13.21 5.96 5.02
CA HIS A 12 13.36 7.39 4.77
C HIS A 12 12.22 8.23 5.37
N GLY A 13 11.57 7.73 6.43
CA GLY A 13 10.45 8.38 7.08
C GLY A 13 9.21 8.53 6.19
N GLY A 14 9.01 7.67 5.18
CA GLY A 14 7.80 7.69 4.36
C GLY A 14 7.77 8.83 3.33
N SER A 15 8.92 9.29 2.85
CA SER A 15 9.02 10.30 1.78
C SER A 15 8.59 9.78 0.40
N ALA A 16 8.38 8.47 0.25
CA ALA A 16 7.90 7.88 -0.99
C ALA A 16 6.55 8.48 -1.40
N LEU A 17 6.47 8.93 -2.66
CA LEU A 17 5.22 9.37 -3.27
C LEU A 17 4.41 8.16 -3.70
N VAL A 18 3.15 8.15 -3.32
CA VAL A 18 2.18 7.11 -3.67
C VAL A 18 0.88 7.77 -4.12
N ASP A 19 0.20 7.12 -5.06
CA ASP A 19 -1.18 7.44 -5.41
C ASP A 19 -2.06 6.30 -4.90
N MET A 20 -3.06 6.64 -4.08
CA MET A 20 -3.95 5.67 -3.46
C MET A 20 -5.26 5.61 -4.23
N THR A 21 -5.48 4.51 -4.94
CA THR A 21 -6.73 4.26 -5.66
C THR A 21 -7.72 3.53 -4.75
N TYR A 22 -8.93 4.09 -4.61
CA TYR A 22 -10.01 3.43 -3.89
C TYR A 22 -10.45 2.16 -4.64
N TYR A 23 -10.66 1.05 -3.92
CA TYR A 23 -10.89 -0.24 -4.57
C TYR A 23 -12.13 -0.23 -5.48
N GLU A 24 -13.18 0.51 -5.13
CA GLU A 24 -14.37 0.61 -5.99
C GLU A 24 -14.09 1.36 -7.29
N ASN A 25 -13.17 2.33 -7.30
CA ASN A 25 -12.75 2.99 -8.54
C ASN A 25 -12.05 1.99 -9.47
N ALA A 26 -11.26 1.07 -8.91
CA ALA A 26 -10.63 0.00 -9.69
C ALA A 26 -11.68 -0.99 -10.25
N ILE A 27 -12.65 -1.41 -9.42
CA ILE A 27 -13.76 -2.27 -9.87
C ILE A 27 -14.59 -1.57 -10.94
N HIS A 28 -14.90 -0.29 -10.75
CA HIS A 28 -15.66 0.50 -11.70
C HIS A 28 -14.91 0.65 -13.03
N ALA A 29 -13.59 0.84 -13.01
CA ALA A 29 -12.78 0.82 -14.22
C ALA A 29 -12.83 -0.54 -14.94
N MET A 30 -12.78 -1.65 -14.21
CA MET A 30 -12.93 -3.00 -14.79
C MET A 30 -14.31 -3.21 -15.41
N TRP A 31 -15.36 -2.72 -14.74
CA TRP A 31 -16.73 -2.76 -15.26
C TRP A 31 -16.87 -1.94 -16.54
N LEU A 32 -16.32 -0.71 -16.57
CA LEU A 32 -16.32 0.16 -17.76
C LEU A 32 -15.55 -0.48 -18.92
N ALA A 33 -14.40 -1.09 -18.65
CA ALA A 33 -13.62 -1.82 -19.66
C ALA A 33 -14.38 -3.01 -20.29
N SER A 34 -15.45 -3.48 -19.64
CA SER A 34 -16.32 -4.56 -20.13
C SER A 34 -17.56 -4.05 -20.88
N GLN A 35 -17.73 -2.72 -21.03
CA GLN A 35 -18.86 -2.13 -21.73
C GLN A 35 -18.61 -2.03 -23.24
N PRO A 36 -19.66 -2.08 -24.09
CA PRO A 36 -19.52 -1.95 -25.54
C PRO A 36 -18.85 -0.63 -25.97
N VAL A 37 -18.99 0.42 -25.16
CA VAL A 37 -18.33 1.71 -25.39
C VAL A 37 -16.80 1.57 -25.42
N CYS A 38 -16.25 0.54 -24.79
CA CYS A 38 -14.83 0.26 -24.70
C CYS A 38 -14.34 -0.81 -25.70
N ASP A 39 -15.21 -1.37 -26.56
CA ASP A 39 -14.83 -2.39 -27.56
C ASP A 39 -13.83 -1.87 -28.61
N HIS A 40 -13.79 -0.56 -28.81
CA HIS A 40 -12.82 0.11 -29.68
C HIS A 40 -11.43 0.23 -29.05
N LEU A 41 -11.29 -0.03 -27.74
CA LEU A 41 -10.00 0.01 -27.08
C LEU A 41 -9.16 -1.19 -27.53
N PRO A 42 -7.86 -0.99 -27.81
CA PRO A 42 -6.98 -2.06 -28.22
C PRO A 42 -6.83 -3.10 -27.11
N SER A 43 -7.13 -4.35 -27.47
CA SER A 43 -6.99 -5.52 -26.59
C SER A 43 -5.55 -5.70 -26.12
N GLY A 44 -5.39 -6.13 -24.87
CA GLY A 44 -4.08 -6.41 -24.25
C GLY A 44 -3.30 -5.17 -23.78
N ARG A 45 -3.87 -3.96 -23.85
CA ARG A 45 -3.23 -2.77 -23.27
C ARG A 45 -3.30 -2.77 -21.75
N ALA A 46 -2.21 -2.33 -21.13
CA ALA A 46 -2.14 -2.04 -19.70
C ALA A 46 -2.64 -0.60 -19.44
N TYR A 47 -3.54 -0.45 -18.47
CA TYR A 47 -4.05 0.85 -18.02
C TYR A 47 -3.72 1.05 -16.54
N ASN A 48 -3.28 2.25 -16.19
CA ASN A 48 -3.04 2.64 -14.80
C ASN A 48 -4.27 3.37 -14.25
N ILE A 49 -4.91 2.80 -13.23
CA ILE A 49 -6.06 3.43 -12.56
C ILE A 49 -5.53 4.27 -11.40
N THR A 50 -5.70 5.58 -11.52
CA THR A 50 -5.17 6.57 -10.57
C THR A 50 -6.26 7.53 -10.13
N ASN A 51 -6.20 7.97 -8.88
CA ASN A 51 -7.04 9.05 -8.37
C ASN A 51 -6.43 10.45 -8.62
N GLY A 52 -5.20 10.51 -9.14
CA GLY A 52 -4.50 11.76 -9.45
C GLY A 52 -4.02 12.52 -8.21
N GLU A 53 -4.01 11.88 -7.04
CA GLU A 53 -3.68 12.49 -5.76
C GLU A 53 -2.38 11.94 -5.22
N ASN A 54 -1.27 12.37 -5.82
CA ASN A 54 0.06 12.02 -5.30
C ASN A 54 0.24 12.58 -3.90
N ARG A 55 0.50 11.69 -2.94
CA ARG A 55 0.74 12.02 -1.53
C ARG A 55 1.96 11.26 -1.04
N THR A 56 2.62 11.80 -0.02
CA THR A 56 3.69 11.04 0.64
C THR A 56 3.07 9.94 1.50
N LEU A 57 3.71 8.76 1.56
CA LEU A 57 3.28 7.69 2.46
C LEU A 57 3.17 8.19 3.91
N ARG A 58 4.09 9.06 4.34
CA ARG A 58 4.01 9.73 5.64
C ARG A 58 2.68 10.44 5.85
N SER A 59 2.24 11.27 4.91
CA SER A 59 0.99 12.04 5.06
C SER A 59 -0.24 11.14 5.18
N ILE A 60 -0.26 10.03 4.44
CA ILE A 60 -1.36 9.06 4.49
C ILE A 60 -1.39 8.34 5.83
N VAL A 61 -0.24 7.81 6.28
CA VAL A 61 -0.12 7.11 7.57
C VAL A 61 -0.42 8.05 8.72
N GLN A 62 0.03 9.31 8.66
CA GLN A 62 -0.26 10.29 9.70
C GLN A 62 -1.76 10.56 9.79
N LYS A 63 -2.42 10.82 8.65
CA LYS A 63 -3.88 10.99 8.61
C LYS A 63 -4.61 9.78 9.21
N LEU A 64 -4.15 8.56 8.91
CA LEU A 64 -4.74 7.34 9.47
C LEU A 64 -4.55 7.25 11.00
N ILE A 65 -3.36 7.60 11.51
CA ILE A 65 -3.08 7.64 12.96
C ILE A 65 -4.01 8.64 13.66
N ASP A 66 -4.16 9.83 13.07
CA ASP A 66 -4.98 10.93 13.60
C ASP A 66 -6.46 10.54 13.64
N GLU A 67 -6.99 10.00 12.54
CA GLU A 67 -8.41 9.58 12.41
C GLU A 67 -8.75 8.37 13.29
N LEU A 68 -7.79 7.47 13.53
CA LEU A 68 -7.98 6.31 14.41
C LEU A 68 -7.68 6.62 15.89
N ALA A 69 -7.28 7.85 16.21
CA ALA A 69 -6.88 8.28 17.56
C ALA A 69 -5.85 7.33 18.22
N ILE A 70 -4.84 6.90 17.46
CA ILE A 70 -3.80 6.00 17.95
C ILE A 70 -2.59 6.81 18.43
N ASP A 71 -2.10 6.53 19.63
CA ASP A 71 -0.84 7.09 20.13
C ASP A 71 0.37 6.44 19.43
N CYS A 72 0.66 6.87 18.20
CA CYS A 72 1.75 6.34 17.38
C CYS A 72 2.58 7.46 16.72
N ARG A 73 3.90 7.26 16.62
CA ARG A 73 4.83 8.19 15.95
C ARG A 73 5.52 7.56 14.75
N ILE A 74 5.60 8.27 13.64
CA ILE A 74 6.36 7.83 12.46
C ILE A 74 7.85 8.07 12.69
N ARG A 75 8.67 7.01 12.64
CA ARG A 75 10.14 7.09 12.73
C ARG A 75 10.79 6.71 11.40
N SER A 76 11.81 7.47 11.03
CA SER A 76 12.66 7.15 9.87
C SER A 76 13.68 6.10 10.27
N VAL A 77 13.85 5.09 9.43
CA VAL A 77 14.90 4.07 9.58
C VAL A 77 15.64 3.87 8.25
N PRO A 78 16.95 3.55 8.27
CA PRO A 78 17.71 3.27 7.07
C PRO A 78 17.14 2.06 6.32
N TYR A 79 17.02 2.18 4.98
CA TYR A 79 16.51 1.10 4.14
C TYR A 79 17.26 -0.24 4.29
N PRO A 80 18.62 -0.28 4.37
CA PRO A 80 19.33 -1.56 4.52
C PRO A 80 18.94 -2.33 5.79
N MET A 81 18.61 -1.62 6.86
CA MET A 81 18.14 -2.26 8.10
C MET A 81 16.79 -2.93 7.90
N LEU A 82 15.84 -2.23 7.28
CA LEU A 82 14.52 -2.78 6.96
C LEU A 82 14.62 -3.95 5.97
N ASP A 83 15.49 -3.86 4.96
CA ASP A 83 15.72 -4.92 3.99
C ASP A 83 16.24 -6.21 4.66
N MET A 84 17.21 -6.10 5.56
CA MET A 84 17.71 -7.26 6.32
C MET A 84 16.61 -7.92 7.16
N ILE A 85 15.74 -7.13 7.79
CA ILE A 85 14.59 -7.64 8.54
C ILE A 85 13.62 -8.37 7.60
N ALA A 86 13.26 -7.75 6.47
CA ALA A 86 12.35 -8.33 5.49
C ALA A 86 12.87 -9.67 4.93
N ARG A 87 14.15 -9.72 4.52
CA ARG A 87 14.79 -10.95 4.01
C ARG A 87 14.84 -12.06 5.06
N SER A 88 15.08 -11.68 6.32
CA SER A 88 15.02 -12.62 7.45
C SER A 88 13.61 -13.18 7.60
N MET A 89 12.59 -12.31 7.62
CA MET A 89 11.17 -12.70 7.71
C MET A 89 10.75 -13.62 6.56
N GLU A 90 11.16 -13.34 5.32
CA GLU A 90 10.91 -14.20 4.16
C GLU A 90 11.53 -15.60 4.33
N ARG A 91 12.77 -15.67 4.85
CA ARG A 91 13.48 -16.94 5.07
C ARG A 91 12.78 -17.79 6.14
N PHE A 92 12.22 -17.17 7.18
CA PHE A 92 11.46 -17.86 8.21
C PHE A 92 10.04 -18.21 7.75
N GLY A 93 9.37 -17.33 6.98
CA GLY A 93 8.01 -17.51 6.47
C GLY A 93 7.87 -18.62 5.43
N LYS A 94 8.92 -18.89 4.64
CA LYS A 94 8.98 -20.01 3.67
C LYS A 94 8.81 -21.41 4.29
N LYS A 95 8.75 -21.53 5.62
CA LYS A 95 8.46 -22.79 6.32
C LYS A 95 6.97 -23.00 6.65
N SER A 96 6.11 -22.03 6.38
CA SER A 96 4.67 -22.12 6.62
C SER A 96 3.91 -21.82 5.33
N ALA A 97 4.02 -22.71 4.34
CA ALA A 97 3.14 -22.70 3.17
C ALA A 97 1.75 -23.23 3.54
N LYS A 98 1.08 -22.55 4.47
CA LYS A 98 -0.31 -22.82 4.81
C LYS A 98 -1.13 -21.69 4.21
N GLU A 99 -1.93 -22.00 3.19
CA GLU A 99 -2.91 -21.05 2.66
C GLU A 99 -3.77 -20.54 3.83
N PRO A 100 -3.95 -19.21 3.98
CA PRO A 100 -4.93 -18.69 4.90
C PRO A 100 -6.31 -19.18 4.44
N ARG A 101 -6.97 -19.99 5.27
CA ARG A 101 -8.35 -20.44 5.07
C ARG A 101 -9.34 -19.34 5.37
#